data_AF-A0A4C1ZN86-F1
#
_entry.id   AF-A0A4C1ZN86-F1
#
_cell.length_a   1.000
_cell.length_b   1.000
_cell.length_c   1.000
_cell.angle_alpha   90.00
_cell.angle_beta   90.00
_cell.angle_gamma   90.00
#
_symmetry.space_group_name_H-M   'P 1'
#
loop_
_entity.id
_entity.type
_entity.pdbx_description
1 polymer ?
#
loop_
_entity_poly.entity_id
_entity_poly.type
_entity_poly.pdbx_seq_one_letter_code
_entity_poly.pdbx_strand_id
1 'polypeptide(L)'
;MGAKSELETLKNISKDVKESVILKLQDISELALHLDESRSRYVVELEREKARRATELEAAEKRFNNINQENLDRYSKIEEKMEKLLAEVSSTKEMLGQMNVPEKLEKIRKVVAKPVPRLMNYAKAAAKPKSMVAAAKTPGPTVRPGISHTFIMASKFENHTA
;
A
#
# COMPACT_ATOMS: atom_id res chain seq x y z
N MET A 1 -26.75 1.11 75.63
CA MET A 1 -27.67 -0.03 75.81
C MET A 1 -27.76 -0.76 74.48
N GLY A 2 -27.74 -2.10 74.49
CA GLY A 2 -27.78 -2.91 73.27
C GLY A 2 -29.06 -3.75 73.19
N ALA A 3 -29.44 -4.17 71.99
CA ALA A 3 -30.68 -4.92 71.73
C ALA A 3 -30.85 -6.16 72.64
N LYS A 4 -29.75 -6.86 72.98
CA LYS A 4 -29.76 -7.98 73.92
C LYS A 4 -30.14 -7.55 75.35
N SER A 5 -29.56 -6.45 75.85
CA SER A 5 -29.89 -5.93 77.19
C SER A 5 -31.33 -5.40 77.26
N GLU A 6 -31.83 -4.83 76.17
CA GLU A 6 -33.22 -4.34 76.09
C GLU A 6 -34.21 -5.51 76.08
N LEU A 7 -33.93 -6.57 75.30
CA LEU A 7 -34.73 -7.79 75.24
C LEU A 7 -34.84 -8.50 76.60
N GLU A 8 -33.76 -8.49 77.39
CA GLU A 8 -33.73 -9.14 78.70
C GLU A 8 -34.72 -8.48 79.69
N THR A 9 -34.93 -7.17 79.59
CA THR A 9 -35.82 -6.41 80.49
C THR A 9 -37.32 -6.66 80.28
N LEU A 10 -37.70 -7.27 79.15
CA LEU A 10 -39.09 -7.52 78.80
C LEU A 10 -39.68 -8.63 79.69
N LYS A 11 -40.68 -8.30 80.51
CA LYS A 11 -41.29 -9.25 81.46
C LYS A 11 -42.40 -10.13 80.86
N ASN A 12 -42.93 -9.76 79.69
CA ASN A 12 -44.11 -10.38 79.09
C ASN A 12 -43.78 -11.47 78.04
N ILE A 13 -42.52 -11.90 77.94
CA ILE A 13 -42.03 -12.81 76.90
C ILE A 13 -41.32 -13.99 77.57
N SER A 14 -41.55 -15.20 77.07
CA SER A 14 -40.88 -16.40 77.58
C SER A 14 -39.37 -16.39 77.28
N LYS A 15 -38.63 -17.12 78.12
CA LYS A 15 -37.17 -17.25 77.99
C LYS A 15 -36.75 -17.83 76.64
N ASP A 16 -37.39 -18.89 76.19
CA ASP A 16 -37.05 -19.58 74.93
C ASP A 16 -37.20 -18.65 73.71
N VAL A 17 -38.22 -17.79 73.72
CA VAL A 17 -38.43 -16.80 72.65
C VAL A 17 -37.31 -15.76 72.67
N LYS A 18 -36.91 -15.28 73.85
CA LYS A 18 -35.77 -14.35 73.97
C LYS A 18 -34.48 -14.97 73.44
N GLU A 19 -34.19 -16.22 73.80
CA GLU A 19 -33.01 -16.95 73.32
C GLU A 19 -33.03 -17.14 71.80
N SER A 20 -34.17 -17.55 71.23
CA SER A 20 -34.33 -17.68 69.77
C SER A 20 -34.11 -16.35 69.03
N VAL A 21 -34.61 -15.24 69.57
CA VAL A 21 -34.39 -13.91 68.99
C VAL A 21 -32.92 -13.51 69.08
N ILE A 22 -32.23 -13.78 70.19
CA ILE A 22 -30.80 -13.50 70.34
C ILE A 22 -29.98 -14.22 69.27
N LEU A 23 -30.23 -15.52 69.05
CA LEU A 23 -29.53 -16.29 68.02
C LEU A 23 -29.76 -15.71 66.62
N LYS A 24 -31.01 -15.40 66.26
CA LYS A 24 -31.32 -14.77 64.97
C LYS A 24 -30.66 -13.42 64.78
N LEU A 25 -30.55 -12.61 65.84
CA LEU A 25 -29.85 -11.32 65.79
C LEU A 25 -28.34 -11.51 65.58
N GLN A 26 -27.75 -12.58 66.12
CA GLN A 26 -26.35 -12.93 65.84
C GLN A 26 -26.17 -13.32 64.37
N ASP A 27 -27.02 -14.19 63.83
CA ASP A 27 -26.98 -14.60 62.42
C ASP A 27 -27.14 -13.38 61.48
N ILE A 28 -28.07 -12.48 61.78
CA ILE A 28 -28.27 -11.23 61.02
C ILE A 28 -27.02 -10.34 61.07
N SER A 29 -26.36 -10.26 62.23
CA SER A 29 -25.14 -9.44 62.39
C SER A 29 -23.99 -10.03 61.57
N GLU A 30 -23.84 -11.36 61.54
CA GLU A 30 -22.83 -12.05 60.72
C GLU A 30 -23.10 -11.86 59.22
N LEU A 31 -24.35 -11.98 58.78
CA LEU A 31 -24.74 -11.70 57.41
C LEU A 31 -24.47 -10.25 57.00
N ALA A 32 -24.73 -9.29 57.89
CA ALA A 32 -24.45 -7.87 57.63
C ALA A 32 -22.94 -7.63 57.42
N LEU A 33 -22.09 -8.25 58.25
CA LEU A 33 -20.63 -8.19 58.09
C LEU A 33 -20.18 -8.80 56.76
N HIS A 34 -20.68 -9.98 56.39
CA HIS A 34 -20.35 -10.60 55.11
C HIS A 34 -20.80 -9.79 53.90
N LEU A 35 -21.94 -9.11 53.98
CA LEU A 35 -22.41 -8.20 52.94
C LEU A 35 -21.49 -6.99 52.79
N ASP A 36 -21.07 -6.39 53.90
CA ASP A 36 -20.15 -5.24 53.88
C ASP A 36 -18.77 -5.64 53.33
N GLU A 37 -18.25 -6.79 53.72
CA GLU A 37 -17.02 -7.34 53.16
C GLU A 37 -17.14 -7.62 51.65
N SER A 38 -18.24 -8.25 51.23
CA SER A 38 -18.46 -8.58 49.82
C SER A 38 -18.62 -7.33 48.96
N ARG A 39 -19.30 -6.30 49.47
CA ARG A 39 -19.38 -4.98 48.84
C ARG A 39 -18.01 -4.33 48.71
N SER A 40 -17.21 -4.35 49.78
CA SER A 40 -15.85 -3.80 49.77
C SER A 40 -14.97 -4.49 48.72
N ARG A 41 -14.99 -5.85 48.68
CA ARG A 41 -14.27 -6.63 47.67
C ARG A 41 -14.71 -6.28 46.25
N TYR A 42 -16.02 -6.21 46.01
CA TYR A 42 -16.57 -5.88 44.69
C TYR A 42 -16.11 -4.51 44.19
N VAL A 43 -16.11 -3.49 45.06
CA VAL A 43 -15.66 -2.14 44.68
C VAL A 43 -14.20 -2.15 44.24
N VAL A 44 -13.32 -2.80 45.01
CA VAL A 44 -11.88 -2.90 44.67
C VAL A 44 -11.66 -3.63 43.35
N GLU A 45 -12.37 -4.75 43.13
CA GLU A 45 -12.24 -5.51 41.90
C GLU A 45 -12.79 -4.74 40.68
N LEU A 46 -13.88 -4.00 40.86
CA LEU A 46 -14.43 -3.12 39.84
C LEU A 46 -13.46 -2.00 39.46
N GLU A 47 -12.80 -1.37 40.43
CA GLU A 47 -11.79 -0.34 40.19
C GLU A 47 -10.57 -0.92 39.46
N ARG A 48 -10.12 -2.12 39.85
CA ARG A 48 -9.03 -2.83 39.18
C ARG A 48 -9.38 -3.14 37.72
N GLU A 49 -10.60 -3.61 37.47
CA GLU A 49 -11.08 -3.92 36.12
C GLU A 49 -11.18 -2.66 35.25
N LYS A 50 -11.66 -1.55 35.80
CA LYS A 50 -11.65 -0.25 35.10
C LYS A 50 -10.24 0.18 34.72
N ALA A 51 -9.28 0.04 35.64
CA ALA A 51 -7.88 0.37 35.37
C ALA A 51 -7.29 -0.51 34.24
N ARG A 52 -7.53 -1.83 34.28
CA ARG A 52 -7.12 -2.75 33.20
C ARG A 52 -7.70 -2.32 31.86
N ARG A 53 -9.02 -2.11 31.78
CA ARG A 53 -9.68 -1.68 30.54
C ARG A 53 -9.17 -0.35 30.00
N ALA A 54 -8.86 0.61 30.87
CA ALA A 54 -8.26 1.87 30.46
C ALA A 54 -6.90 1.65 29.78
N THR A 55 -6.04 0.81 30.37
CA THR A 55 -4.72 0.50 29.78
C THR A 55 -4.83 -0.27 28.46
N GLU A 56 -5.77 -1.21 28.35
CA GLU A 56 -6.02 -1.96 27.12
C GLU A 56 -6.53 -1.05 25.99
N LEU A 57 -7.42 -0.11 26.33
CA LEU A 57 -7.94 0.87 25.40
C LEU A 57 -6.84 1.81 24.89
N GLU A 58 -5.99 2.33 25.78
CA GLU A 58 -4.86 3.19 25.41
C GLU A 58 -3.89 2.44 24.48
N ALA A 59 -3.59 1.18 24.77
CA ALA A 59 -2.74 0.36 23.91
C ALA A 59 -3.39 0.10 22.54
N ALA A 60 -4.69 -0.14 22.49
CA ALA A 60 -5.43 -0.30 21.23
C ALA A 60 -5.45 0.98 20.40
N GLU A 61 -5.66 2.14 21.03
CA GLU A 61 -5.63 3.44 20.37
C GLU A 61 -4.25 3.75 19.79
N LYS A 62 -3.16 3.48 20.53
CA LYS A 62 -1.79 3.62 20.02
C LYS A 62 -1.54 2.75 18.80
N ARG A 63 -1.99 1.48 18.83
CA ARG A 63 -1.88 0.57 17.67
C ARG A 63 -2.67 1.11 16.47
N PHE A 64 -3.88 1.58 16.69
CA PHE A 64 -4.72 2.17 15.64
C PHE A 64 -4.06 3.38 14.99
N ASN A 65 -3.55 4.32 15.80
CA ASN A 65 -2.88 5.51 15.30
C ASN A 65 -1.62 5.18 14.49
N ASN A 66 -0.84 4.18 14.92
CA ASN A 66 0.32 3.73 14.15
C ASN A 66 -0.08 3.15 12.78
N ILE A 67 -1.08 2.27 12.75
CA ILE A 67 -1.61 1.70 11.50
C ILE A 67 -2.12 2.81 10.57
N ASN A 68 -2.85 3.78 11.13
CA ASN A 68 -3.38 4.88 10.34
C ASN A 68 -2.27 5.75 9.75
N GLN A 69 -1.21 6.02 10.52
CA GLN A 69 -0.05 6.78 10.04
C GLN A 69 0.73 6.02 8.95
N GLU A 70 0.93 4.71 9.12
CA GLU A 70 1.54 3.86 8.09
C GLU A 70 0.72 3.84 6.80
N ASN A 71 -0.60 3.76 6.92
CA ASN A 71 -1.49 3.81 5.76
C ASN A 71 -1.41 5.17 5.06
N LEU A 72 -1.40 6.27 5.81
CA LEU A 72 -1.25 7.60 5.25
C LEU A 72 0.05 7.75 4.46
N ASP A 73 1.19 7.30 5.01
CA ASP A 73 2.47 7.30 4.31
C ASP A 73 2.44 6.46 3.02
N ARG A 74 1.79 5.28 3.05
CA ARG A 74 1.59 4.46 1.85
C ARG A 74 0.76 5.16 0.80
N TYR A 75 -0.32 5.84 1.19
CA TYR A 75 -1.15 6.60 0.26
C TYR A 75 -0.37 7.76 -0.38
N SER A 76 0.38 8.54 0.41
CA SER A 76 1.23 9.61 -0.12
C SER A 76 2.24 9.09 -1.15
N LYS A 77 2.89 7.95 -0.87
CA LYS A 77 3.81 7.33 -1.84
C LYS A 77 3.14 6.88 -3.14
N ILE A 78 1.88 6.44 -3.07
CA ILE A 78 1.12 6.06 -4.27
C ILE A 78 0.71 7.31 -5.05
N GLU A 79 0.27 8.36 -4.36
CA GLU A 79 -0.09 9.65 -4.95
C GLU A 79 1.08 10.25 -5.74
N GLU A 80 2.28 10.28 -5.15
CA GLU A 80 3.50 10.72 -5.85
C GLU A 80 3.80 9.90 -7.13
N LYS A 81 3.55 8.58 -7.09
CA LYS A 81 3.72 7.72 -8.28
C LYS A 81 2.66 7.99 -9.33
N MET A 82 1.42 8.25 -8.92
CA MET A 82 0.33 8.62 -9.83
C MET A 82 0.60 9.97 -10.50
N GLU A 83 1.12 10.95 -9.79
CA GLU A 83 1.51 12.24 -10.37
C GLU A 83 2.59 12.08 -11.44
N LYS A 84 3.63 11.29 -11.16
CA LYS A 84 4.69 10.97 -12.14
C LYS A 84 4.13 10.27 -13.36
N LEU A 85 3.29 9.25 -13.15
CA LEU A 85 2.63 8.53 -14.23
C LEU A 85 1.75 9.46 -15.08
N LEU A 86 1.02 10.39 -14.45
CA LEU A 86 0.19 11.36 -15.14
C LEU A 86 1.02 12.30 -16.02
N ALA A 87 2.18 12.74 -15.52
CA ALA A 87 3.12 13.55 -16.29
C ALA A 87 3.68 12.77 -17.50
N GLU A 88 4.09 11.52 -17.31
CA GLU A 88 4.59 10.65 -18.39
C GLU A 88 3.53 10.37 -19.47
N VAL A 89 2.28 10.09 -19.05
CA VAL A 89 1.14 9.91 -19.95
C VAL A 89 0.87 11.18 -20.75
N SER A 90 0.90 12.34 -20.08
CA SER A 90 0.70 13.64 -20.73
C SER A 90 1.80 13.93 -21.75
N SER A 91 3.07 13.68 -21.40
CA SER A 91 4.21 13.85 -22.30
C SER A 91 4.11 12.93 -23.52
N THR A 92 3.77 11.65 -23.32
CA THR A 92 3.60 10.68 -24.41
C THR A 92 2.46 11.08 -25.35
N LYS A 93 1.34 11.55 -24.79
CA LYS A 93 0.21 12.07 -25.56
C LYS A 93 0.61 13.28 -26.41
N GLU A 94 1.39 14.20 -25.86
CA GLU A 94 1.88 15.37 -26.59
C GLU A 94 2.79 14.96 -27.77
N MET A 95 3.78 14.09 -27.52
CA MET A 95 4.67 13.58 -28.57
C MET A 95 3.89 12.90 -29.69
N LEU A 96 2.88 12.09 -29.36
CA LEU A 96 2.03 11.42 -30.34
C LEU A 96 1.21 12.43 -31.14
N GLY A 97 0.68 13.47 -30.49
CA GLY A 97 -0.06 14.56 -31.13
C GLY A 97 0.77 15.35 -32.13
N GLN A 98 2.08 15.49 -31.91
CA GLN A 98 3.01 16.15 -32.83
C GLN A 98 3.45 15.27 -34.02
N MET A 99 3.09 13.99 -34.04
CA MET A 99 3.52 13.07 -35.08
C MET A 99 2.64 13.21 -36.34
N ASN A 100 3.13 13.92 -37.37
CA ASN A 100 2.47 14.04 -38.68
C ASN A 100 2.54 12.73 -39.50
N VAL A 101 1.96 11.65 -39.00
CA VAL A 101 1.92 10.34 -39.67
C VAL A 101 1.31 10.44 -41.07
N PRO A 102 0.16 11.11 -41.30
CA PRO A 102 -0.43 11.17 -42.63
C PRO A 102 0.48 11.86 -43.66
N GLU A 103 1.10 12.98 -43.27
CA GLU A 103 1.99 13.75 -44.14
C GLU A 103 3.27 12.96 -44.49
N LYS A 104 3.85 12.26 -43.51
CA LYS A 104 5.02 11.40 -43.72
C LYS A 104 4.69 10.21 -44.63
N LEU A 105 3.52 9.59 -44.48
CA LEU A 105 3.06 8.51 -45.35
C LEU A 105 2.78 9.00 -46.78
N GLU A 106 2.23 10.20 -46.94
CA GLU A 106 2.01 10.79 -48.27
C GLU A 106 3.33 11.04 -49.00
N LYS A 107 4.36 11.54 -48.30
CA LYS A 107 5.71 11.70 -48.86
C LYS A 107 6.31 10.37 -49.33
N ILE A 108 6.17 9.31 -48.55
CA ILE A 108 6.62 7.96 -48.94
C ILE A 108 5.86 7.47 -50.17
N ARG A 109 4.53 7.60 -50.18
CA ARG A 109 3.70 7.20 -51.32
C ARG A 109 4.11 7.94 -52.60
N LYS A 110 4.44 9.23 -52.52
CA LYS A 110 4.94 10.02 -53.66
C LYS A 110 6.29 9.51 -54.18
N VAL A 111 7.20 9.10 -53.31
CA VAL A 111 8.49 8.50 -53.71
C VAL A 111 8.28 7.14 -54.38
N VAL A 112 7.43 6.28 -53.81
CA VAL A 112 7.13 4.95 -54.35
C VAL A 112 6.39 5.04 -55.70
N ALA A 113 5.49 6.00 -55.86
CA ALA A 113 4.75 6.22 -57.11
C ALA A 113 5.60 6.89 -58.20
N LYS A 114 6.83 7.35 -57.88
CA LYS A 114 7.72 7.95 -58.88
C LYS A 114 8.16 6.86 -59.85
N PRO A 115 7.90 6.98 -61.16
CA PRO A 115 8.28 5.97 -62.12
C PRO A 115 9.79 5.73 -62.07
N VAL A 116 10.18 4.46 -61.88
CA VAL A 116 11.59 4.05 -62.01
C VAL A 116 12.07 4.51 -63.39
N PRO A 117 13.19 5.26 -63.49
CA PRO A 117 13.77 5.60 -64.78
C PRO A 117 13.86 4.32 -65.60
N ARG A 118 13.18 4.30 -66.76
CA ARG A 118 13.09 3.11 -67.61
C ARG A 118 14.51 2.57 -67.78
N LEU A 119 14.75 1.38 -67.24
CA LEU A 119 16.04 0.72 -67.33
C LEU A 119 16.43 0.73 -68.81
N MET A 120 17.49 1.48 -69.16
CA MET A 120 17.95 1.55 -70.53
C MET A 120 18.35 0.11 -70.90
N ASN A 121 17.60 -0.51 -71.82
CA ASN A 121 17.80 -1.90 -72.21
C ASN A 121 19.28 -2.09 -72.61
N TYR A 122 20.02 -2.96 -71.91
CA TYR A 122 21.45 -3.19 -72.13
C TYR A 122 21.76 -3.59 -73.59
N ALA A 123 20.79 -4.20 -74.28
CA ALA A 123 20.86 -4.48 -75.72
C ALA A 123 20.99 -3.22 -76.60
N LYS A 124 20.37 -2.10 -76.20
CA LYS A 124 20.41 -0.83 -76.94
C LYS A 124 21.68 -0.01 -76.66
N ALA A 125 22.34 -0.27 -75.52
CA ALA A 125 23.64 0.32 -75.20
C ALA A 125 24.79 -0.34 -75.96
N ALA A 126 24.70 -1.65 -76.22
CA ALA A 126 25.71 -2.41 -76.98
C ALA A 126 25.70 -2.12 -78.50
N ALA A 127 24.62 -1.54 -79.03
CA ALA A 127 24.47 -1.25 -80.47
C ALA A 127 25.03 0.12 -80.90
N LYS A 128 25.67 0.89 -80.02
CA LYS A 128 26.37 2.12 -80.41
C LYS A 128 27.85 1.81 -80.71
N PRO A 129 28.38 2.21 -81.88
CA PRO A 129 29.80 2.05 -82.17
C PRO A 129 30.65 2.88 -81.20
N LYS A 130 31.73 2.28 -80.70
CA LYS A 130 32.73 2.89 -79.81
C LYS A 130 33.26 4.19 -80.41
N SER A 131 32.91 5.31 -79.79
CA SER A 131 33.68 6.56 -79.88
C SER A 131 34.85 6.46 -78.91
N MET A 132 36.06 6.59 -79.44
CA MET A 132 37.31 6.60 -78.69
C MET A 132 37.42 7.94 -77.94
N VAL A 133 37.28 7.92 -76.61
CA VAL A 133 37.62 9.07 -75.75
C VAL A 133 38.48 8.57 -74.59
N ALA A 134 39.56 9.32 -74.36
CA ALA A 134 40.72 9.00 -73.56
C ALA A 134 40.43 8.59 -72.10
N ALA A 135 41.24 7.66 -71.59
CA ALA A 135 41.23 7.21 -70.21
C ALA A 135 41.69 8.32 -69.25
N ALA A 136 40.77 8.80 -68.41
CA ALA A 136 41.09 9.61 -67.23
C ALA A 136 41.06 8.70 -65.99
N LYS A 137 42.17 8.66 -65.26
CA LYS A 137 42.35 7.88 -64.02
C LYS A 137 41.49 8.49 -62.89
N THR A 138 40.65 7.68 -62.27
CA THR A 138 39.95 8.03 -61.02
C THR A 138 40.78 7.59 -59.80
N PRO A 139 40.89 8.41 -58.74
CA PRO A 139 41.25 7.93 -57.41
C PRO A 139 40.03 7.24 -56.77
N GLY A 140 40.22 6.03 -56.24
CA GLY A 140 39.15 5.22 -55.64
C GLY A 140 38.59 5.78 -54.33
N PRO A 141 37.37 5.39 -53.93
CA PRO A 141 36.76 5.86 -52.69
C PRO A 141 37.40 5.21 -51.45
N THR A 142 37.85 6.05 -50.52
CA THR A 142 38.38 5.67 -49.21
C THR A 142 37.28 5.05 -48.35
N VAL A 143 37.45 3.78 -47.97
CA VAL A 143 36.60 3.08 -47.00
C VAL A 143 36.89 3.64 -45.61
N ARG A 144 35.90 4.29 -44.99
CA ARG A 144 35.95 4.70 -43.58
C ARG A 144 35.33 3.56 -42.74
N PRO A 145 36.08 2.91 -41.83
CA PRO A 145 35.50 1.90 -40.94
C PRO A 145 34.54 2.57 -39.95
N GLY A 146 33.27 2.16 -39.96
CA GLY A 146 32.27 2.58 -38.99
C GLY A 146 32.56 2.00 -37.61
N ILE A 147 32.47 2.85 -36.59
CA ILE A 147 32.59 2.48 -35.18
C ILE A 147 31.39 1.58 -34.83
N SER A 148 31.65 0.30 -34.62
CA SER A 148 30.69 -0.65 -34.06
C SER A 148 30.62 -0.44 -32.54
N HIS A 149 29.48 0.05 -32.05
CA HIS A 149 29.19 0.04 -30.61
C HIS A 149 28.66 -1.34 -30.21
N THR A 150 29.48 -2.09 -29.51
CA THR A 150 29.09 -3.32 -28.80
C THR A 150 28.39 -2.94 -27.50
N PHE A 151 27.13 -3.35 -27.32
CA PHE A 151 26.47 -3.31 -26.02
C PHE A 151 26.57 -4.68 -25.35
N ILE A 152 27.21 -4.74 -24.18
CA ILE A 152 27.23 -5.91 -23.31
C ILE A 152 25.97 -5.85 -22.44
N MET A 153 25.01 -6.74 -22.65
CA MET A 153 23.92 -7.00 -21.69
C MET A 153 24.40 -8.00 -20.64
N ALA A 154 24.57 -7.55 -19.40
CA ALA A 154 24.60 -8.45 -18.25
C ALA A 154 23.21 -8.44 -17.60
N SER A 155 22.41 -9.47 -17.88
CA SER A 155 21.18 -9.76 -17.16
C SER A 155 21.52 -10.69 -15.99
N LYS A 156 21.23 -10.25 -14.77
CA LYS A 156 21.27 -11.10 -13.57
C LYS A 156 19.82 -11.29 -13.14
N PHE A 157 19.23 -12.44 -13.49
CA PHE A 157 18.00 -12.90 -12.85
C PHE A 157 18.37 -13.64 -11.56
N GLU A 158 17.81 -13.13 -10.48
CA GLU A 158 17.82 -13.72 -9.15
C GLU A 158 16.70 -14.78 -9.11
N ASN A 159 17.05 -16.05 -8.96
CA ASN A 159 16.06 -17.12 -8.85
C ASN A 159 15.54 -17.16 -7.42
N HIS A 160 14.27 -16.78 -7.25
CA HIS A 160 13.49 -17.12 -6.07
C HIS A 160 13.31 -18.64 -6.00
N THR A 161 13.61 -19.23 -4.84
CA THR A 161 13.01 -20.51 -4.45
C THR A 161 12.12 -20.25 -3.25
N ALA A 162 10.89 -20.78 -3.35
CA ALA A 162 9.83 -20.70 -2.36
C ALA A 162 10.17 -21.42 -1.04
#